data_AF-A0A350PM18-F1
#
_entry.id   AF-A0A350PM18-F1
#
_cell.length_a   1.000
_cell.length_b   1.000
_cell.length_c   1.000
_cell.angle_alpha   90.00
_cell.angle_beta   90.00
_cell.angle_gamma   90.00
#
_symmetry.space_group_name_H-M   'P 1'
#
loop_
_entity.id
_entity.type
_entity.pdbx_description
1 polymer ?
#
loop_
_entity_poly.entity_id
_entity_poly.type
_entity_poly.pdbx_seq_one_letter_code
_entity_poly.pdbx_strand_id
1 'polypeptide(L)'
;MALSSVSDVKSVIGVDMSSADETAITNIFIPAVDAAIKNYLGYELEYTSSISETLDGNNEEEFYTKSAPIVAVTSITEDAVALTQGNDEHY
;
A
#
# COMPACT_ATOMS: atom_id res chain seq x y z
N MET A 1 0.61 -0.81 -8.45
CA MET A 1 1.67 -0.96 -9.46
C MET A 1 2.18 -2.38 -9.30
N ALA A 2 1.62 -3.35 -10.03
CA ALA A 2 1.63 -4.79 -9.72
C ALA A 2 2.86 -5.38 -9.02
N LEU A 3 2.62 -6.35 -8.13
CA LEU A 3 3.64 -6.91 -7.21
C LEU A 3 4.74 -7.69 -7.92
N SER A 4 4.50 -8.03 -9.18
CA SER A 4 5.43 -8.74 -10.05
C SER A 4 5.24 -8.31 -11.49
N SER A 5 6.27 -8.58 -12.30
CA SER A 5 6.26 -8.42 -13.74
C SER A 5 6.28 -9.78 -14.44
N VAL A 6 5.99 -9.80 -15.74
CA VAL A 6 6.19 -11.01 -16.57
C VAL A 6 7.62 -11.52 -16.51
N SER A 7 8.61 -10.63 -16.40
CA SER A 7 10.01 -10.99 -16.27
C SER A 7 10.28 -11.80 -15.00
N ASP A 8 9.64 -11.44 -13.88
CA ASP A 8 9.75 -12.19 -12.62
C ASP A 8 9.13 -13.58 -12.76
N VAL A 9 7.94 -13.65 -13.38
CA VAL A 9 7.27 -14.92 -13.66
C VAL A 9 8.16 -15.82 -14.51
N LYS A 10 8.75 -15.30 -15.60
CA LYS A 10 9.70 -16.02 -16.47
C LYS A 10 10.92 -16.54 -15.70
N SER A 11 11.49 -15.70 -14.84
CA SER A 11 12.65 -16.09 -14.04
C SER A 11 12.35 -17.25 -13.09
N VAL A 12 11.13 -17.31 -12.54
CA VAL A 12 10.72 -18.36 -11.61
C VAL A 12 10.39 -19.66 -12.34
N ILE A 13 9.66 -19.60 -13.46
CA ILE A 13 9.27 -20.80 -14.21
C ILE A 13 10.42 -21.37 -15.04
N GLY A 14 11.44 -20.56 -15.37
CA GLY A 14 12.62 -20.98 -16.13
C GLY A 14 12.36 -21.31 -17.60
N VAL A 15 11.25 -20.80 -18.18
CA VAL A 15 10.83 -21.06 -19.55
C VAL A 15 10.59 -19.73 -20.26
N ASP A 16 11.03 -19.65 -21.52
CA ASP A 16 10.71 -18.50 -22.36
C ASP A 16 9.31 -18.65 -22.94
N MET A 17 8.51 -17.59 -22.82
CA MET A 17 7.07 -17.62 -23.09
C MET A 17 6.77 -16.94 -24.41
N SER A 18 5.69 -17.35 -25.08
CA SER A 18 5.23 -16.66 -26.28
C SER A 18 4.68 -15.27 -25.92
N SER A 19 4.68 -14.34 -26.87
CA SER A 19 4.12 -12.99 -26.65
C SER A 19 2.63 -13.00 -26.28
N ALA A 20 1.87 -13.99 -26.73
CA ALA A 20 0.49 -14.19 -26.34
C ALA A 20 0.36 -14.57 -24.86
N ASP A 21 1.24 -15.44 -24.37
CA ASP A 21 1.28 -15.86 -22.97
C ASP A 21 1.73 -14.70 -22.07
N GLU A 22 2.76 -13.95 -22.48
CA GLU A 22 3.19 -12.74 -21.76
C GLU A 22 2.06 -11.72 -21.60
N THR A 23 1.27 -11.54 -22.67
CA THR A 23 0.11 -10.63 -22.65
C THR A 23 -0.95 -11.14 -21.67
N ALA A 24 -1.25 -12.44 -21.67
CA ALA A 24 -2.20 -13.04 -20.74
C ALA A 24 -1.71 -12.92 -19.28
N ILE A 25 -0.42 -13.12 -19.03
CA ILE A 25 0.17 -13.01 -17.70
C ILE A 25 0.09 -11.58 -17.18
N THR A 26 0.49 -10.61 -18.00
CA THR A 26 0.45 -9.19 -17.63
C THR A 26 -0.97 -8.73 -17.31
N ASN A 27 -1.93 -9.09 -18.16
CA ASN A 27 -3.26 -8.46 -18.12
C ASN A 27 -4.30 -9.24 -17.32
N ILE A 28 -4.07 -10.55 -17.09
CA ILE A 28 -5.05 -11.43 -16.45
C ILE A 28 -4.47 -12.05 -15.19
N PHE A 29 -3.37 -12.80 -15.31
CA PHE A 29 -2.89 -13.61 -14.20
C PHE A 29 -2.27 -12.78 -13.07
N ILE A 30 -1.39 -11.83 -13.37
CA ILE A 30 -0.78 -10.97 -12.37
C ILE A 30 -1.87 -10.18 -11.60
N PRO A 31 -2.80 -9.46 -12.26
CA PRO A 31 -3.87 -8.75 -11.55
C PRO A 31 -4.78 -9.67 -10.71
N ALA A 32 -5.08 -10.88 -11.22
CA ALA A 32 -5.92 -11.84 -10.49
C ALA A 32 -5.23 -12.36 -9.21
N VAL A 33 -3.92 -12.62 -9.28
CA VAL A 33 -3.13 -13.05 -8.13
C VAL A 33 -2.95 -11.92 -7.13
N ASP A 34 -2.66 -10.69 -7.59
CA ASP A 34 -2.57 -9.50 -6.72
C ASP A 34 -3.87 -9.29 -5.96
N ALA A 35 -5.02 -9.43 -6.62
CA ALA A 35 -6.33 -9.35 -5.97
C ALA A 35 -6.55 -10.47 -4.94
N ALA A 36 -6.09 -11.70 -5.23
CA ALA A 36 -6.19 -12.81 -4.29
C ALA A 36 -5.31 -12.59 -3.05
N ILE A 37 -4.09 -12.09 -3.23
CA ILE A 37 -3.17 -11.74 -2.13
C ILE A 37 -3.77 -10.63 -1.27
N LYS A 38 -4.29 -9.58 -1.89
CA LYS A 38 -4.97 -8.49 -1.18
C LYS A 38 -6.16 -8.98 -0.35
N ASN A 39 -7.00 -9.85 -0.92
CA ASN A 39 -8.14 -10.43 -0.21
C ASN A 39 -7.70 -11.31 0.97
N TYR A 40 -6.57 -12.02 0.85
CA TYR A 40 -6.03 -12.84 1.92
C TYR A 40 -5.44 -12.00 3.06
N LEU A 41 -4.66 -10.96 2.73
CA LEU A 41 -4.01 -10.10 3.72
C LEU A 41 -4.97 -9.11 4.38
N GLY A 42 -6.05 -8.73 3.66
CA GLY A 42 -7.01 -7.74 4.13
C GLY A 42 -6.54 -6.29 3.99
N TYR A 43 -5.38 -6.06 3.39
CA TYR A 43 -4.82 -4.72 3.13
C TYR A 43 -4.07 -4.68 1.80
N GLU A 44 -3.85 -3.47 1.29
CA GLU A 44 -3.08 -3.21 0.07
C GLU A 44 -1.59 -3.16 0.39
N LEU A 45 -0.78 -3.95 -0.32
CA LEU A 45 0.68 -3.92 -0.17
C LEU A 45 1.32 -2.76 -0.93
N GLU A 46 0.63 -2.23 -1.92
CA GLU A 46 1.13 -1.19 -2.82
C GLU A 46 0.36 0.11 -2.64
N TYR A 47 1.02 1.10 -2.04
CA TYR A 47 0.47 2.44 -1.99
C TYR A 47 0.62 3.11 -3.36
N THR A 48 -0.46 3.10 -4.16
CA THR A 48 -0.55 3.87 -5.41
C THR A 48 -0.66 5.38 -5.16
N SER A 49 -1.07 5.76 -3.95
CA SER A 49 -1.16 7.13 -3.47
C SER A 49 -0.99 7.19 -1.95
N SER A 50 -0.70 8.38 -1.43
CA SER A 50 -0.77 8.64 0.01
C SER A 50 -2.15 8.28 0.54
N ILE A 51 -2.19 7.59 1.68
CA ILE A 51 -3.42 7.35 2.42
C ILE A 51 -3.62 8.49 3.41
N SER A 52 -4.85 9.00 3.49
CA SER A 52 -5.26 9.94 4.53
C SER A 52 -6.20 9.23 5.49
N GLU A 53 -5.86 9.25 6.78
CA GLU A 53 -6.73 8.76 7.85
C GLU A 53 -7.06 9.91 8.79
N THR A 54 -8.34 10.04 9.14
CA THR A 54 -8.79 10.96 10.19
C THR A 54 -9.01 10.16 11.46
N LEU A 55 -8.28 10.55 12.49
CA LEU A 55 -8.33 9.95 13.82
C LEU A 55 -9.01 10.94 14.75
N ASP A 56 -10.03 10.50 15.46
CA ASP A 56 -10.68 11.29 16.50
C ASP A 56 -9.92 11.06 17.81
N GLY A 57 -9.41 12.13 18.42
CA GLY A 57 -8.60 12.05 19.62
C GLY A 57 -9.46 11.69 20.83
N ASN A 58 -9.27 10.50 21.40
CA ASN A 58 -9.99 10.07 22.60
C ASN A 58 -9.21 10.32 23.91
N ASN A 59 -8.36 11.36 23.92
CA ASN A 59 -7.40 11.64 25.00
C ASN A 59 -6.44 10.47 25.32
N GLU A 60 -6.10 9.67 24.33
CA GLU A 60 -5.06 8.65 24.46
C GLU A 60 -3.72 9.21 23.96
N GLU A 61 -2.62 8.74 24.56
CA GLU A 61 -1.26 9.16 24.18
C GLU A 61 -0.84 8.60 22.81
N GLU A 62 -1.58 7.62 22.30
CA GLU A 62 -1.23 6.87 21.10
C GLU A 62 -2.39 6.85 20.10
N PHE A 63 -2.03 6.87 18.82
CA PHE A 63 -2.96 6.68 17.71
C PHE A 63 -2.66 5.39 16.96
N TYR A 64 -3.70 4.65 16.64
CA TYR A 64 -3.60 3.41 15.87
C TYR A 64 -4.20 3.61 14.48
N THR A 65 -3.39 3.42 13.45
CA THR A 65 -3.80 3.49 12.05
C THR A 65 -4.43 2.18 11.60
N LYS A 66 -5.48 2.27 10.77
CA LYS A 66 -6.10 1.08 10.17
C LYS A 66 -5.32 0.58 8.97
N SER A 67 -4.55 1.45 8.32
CA SER A 67 -3.70 1.06 7.19
C SER A 67 -2.43 0.39 7.68
N ALA A 68 -2.15 -0.77 7.10
CA ALA A 68 -0.87 -1.46 7.22
C ALA A 68 -0.44 -1.97 5.83
N PRO A 69 0.86 -2.08 5.54
CA PRO A 69 2.00 -1.70 6.38
C PRO A 69 2.43 -0.23 6.19
N ILE A 70 2.50 0.57 7.26
CA ILE A 70 2.98 1.96 7.14
C ILE A 70 4.48 2.00 6.87
N VAL A 71 4.84 2.57 5.72
CA VAL A 71 6.24 2.82 5.36
C VAL A 71 6.75 4.12 5.99
N ALA A 72 5.96 5.20 5.87
CA ALA A 72 6.27 6.50 6.44
C ALA A 72 5.00 7.34 6.59
N VAL A 73 4.98 8.21 7.60
CA VAL A 73 3.96 9.27 7.75
C VAL A 73 4.53 10.54 7.12
N THR A 74 3.84 11.10 6.12
CA THR A 74 4.33 12.28 5.39
C THR A 74 3.93 13.60 6.02
N SER A 75 2.76 13.65 6.67
CA SER A 75 2.22 14.84 7.30
C SER A 75 1.18 14.45 8.34
N ILE A 76 1.13 15.19 9.45
CA ILE A 76 0.02 15.15 10.40
C ILE A 76 -0.61 16.53 10.38
N THR A 77 -1.94 16.59 10.31
CA THR A 77 -2.69 17.85 10.34
C THR A 77 -3.69 17.83 11.49
N GLU A 78 -3.68 18.88 12.29
CA GLU A 78 -4.64 19.13 13.37
C GLU A 78 -5.40 20.42 13.00
N ASP A 79 -6.74 20.36 12.93
CA ASP A 79 -7.59 21.52 12.56
C ASP A 79 -7.13 22.28 11.31
N ALA A 80 -6.75 21.54 10.27
CA ALA A 80 -6.19 22.02 9.00
C ALA A 80 -4.82 22.71 9.10
N VAL A 81 -4.14 22.63 10.24
CA VAL A 81 -2.75 23.07 10.44
C VAL A 81 -1.83 21.87 10.33
N ALA A 82 -0.86 21.92 9.42
CA ALA A 82 0.18 20.89 9.32
C ALA A 82 1.17 21.03 10.48
N LEU A 83 1.32 19.96 11.25
CA LEU A 83 2.27 19.89 12.36
C LEU A 83 3.69 19.70 11.80
N THR A 84 4.59 20.60 12.17
CA THR A 84 6.03 20.54 11.80
C THR A 84 6.90 20.09 12.98
N GLN A 85 6.35 20.14 14.18
CA GLN A 85 6.90 19.68 15.45
C GLN A 85 5.75 19.23 16.36
N GLY A 86 6.07 18.59 17.50
CA GLY A 86 5.07 18.30 18.52
C GLY A 86 4.38 19.58 18.98
N ASN A 87 3.08 19.49 19.28
CA ASN A 87 2.34 20.62 19.82
C ASN A 87 2.82 20.89 21.26
N ASP A 88 3.86 21.72 21.39
CA ASP A 88 4.41 22.15 22.68
C ASP A 88 3.46 23.14 23.41
N GLU A 89 2.37 23.59 22.76
CA GLU A 89 1.35 24.47 23.32
C GLU A 89 0.14 23.67 23.86
N HIS A 90 0.39 22.70 24.75
CA HIS A 90 -0.64 22.19 25.67
C HIS A 90 -0.34 22.72 27.07
N TYR A 91 -1.00 23.83 27.45
CA TYR A 91 -1.09 24.33 28.83
C TYR A 91 -2.32 23.77 29.53
#